data_AF-A0A6J7EZ99-F1
#
_entry.id   AF-A0A6J7EZ99-F1
#
_cell.length_a   1.000
_cell.length_b   1.000
_cell.length_c   1.000
_cell.angle_alpha   90.00
_cell.angle_beta   90.00
_cell.angle_gamma   90.00
#
_symmetry.space_group_name_H-M   'P 1'
#
loop_
_entity.id
_entity.type
_entity.pdbx_description
1 polymer ?
#
loop_
_entity_poly.entity_id
_entity_poly.type
_entity_poly.pdbx_seq_one_letter_code
_entity_poly.pdbx_strand_id
1 'polypeptide(L)'
;MTSKLTMDFGSALPIGWTELDRSVASEHWSLFDNKFGFRPGTTPESWPAIAEPAPSMTFDLDADTVRTMASWSARVDAVNAEARRCFVTEFADDPTFVVLDWQHPCYSFDAQAHADAAENAEWRVPVYPDGDYYIFARDGFTEGTFGHPWERTLCVFGPRMVATLGRTLATWLPTIRVDGRRVANR
;
A
#
# COMPACT_ATOMS: atom_id res chain seq x y z
N MET A 1 5.53 -6.25 17.66
CA MET A 1 6.06 -7.37 16.85
C MET A 1 6.50 -6.77 15.53
N THR A 2 7.69 -7.11 15.06
CA THR A 2 8.21 -6.64 13.76
C THR A 2 7.48 -7.37 12.64
N SER A 3 7.10 -6.65 11.59
CA SER A 3 6.52 -7.23 10.38
C SER A 3 7.57 -8.13 9.74
N LYS A 4 7.24 -9.41 9.57
CA LYS A 4 8.13 -10.34 8.87
C LYS A 4 7.96 -10.13 7.38
N LEU A 5 9.06 -9.99 6.66
CA LEU A 5 9.09 -9.98 5.20
C LEU A 5 9.59 -11.33 4.70
N THR A 6 9.00 -11.82 3.61
CA THR A 6 9.50 -13.01 2.93
C THR A 6 10.88 -12.73 2.36
N MET A 7 11.88 -13.50 2.80
CA MET A 7 13.27 -13.36 2.34
C MET A 7 13.66 -14.38 1.26
N ASP A 8 12.97 -15.53 1.21
CA ASP A 8 13.21 -16.57 0.20
C ASP A 8 12.08 -16.57 -0.85
N PHE A 9 12.38 -15.97 -1.99
CA PHE A 9 11.45 -15.80 -3.11
C PHE A 9 11.27 -17.09 -3.94
N GLY A 10 12.01 -18.16 -3.67
CA GLY A 10 11.87 -19.47 -4.30
C GLY A 10 11.05 -20.48 -3.49
N SER A 11 10.62 -20.10 -2.28
CA SER A 11 9.80 -20.93 -1.38
C SER A 11 8.29 -20.78 -1.67
N ALA A 12 7.47 -21.60 -1.01
CA ALA A 12 6.02 -21.44 -1.07
C ALA A 12 5.62 -20.06 -0.53
N LEU A 13 4.59 -19.45 -1.14
CA LEU A 13 4.11 -18.14 -0.72
C LEU A 13 3.60 -18.16 0.74
N PRO A 14 3.72 -17.05 1.47
CA PRO A 14 3.19 -16.96 2.84
C PRO A 14 1.68 -17.18 2.89
N ILE A 15 1.19 -17.51 4.09
CA ILE A 15 -0.24 -17.68 4.33
C ILE A 15 -0.98 -16.37 3.99
N GLY A 16 -2.07 -16.51 3.22
CA GLY A 16 -2.87 -15.39 2.71
C GLY A 16 -2.37 -14.81 1.39
N TRP A 17 -1.31 -15.34 0.79
CA TRP A 17 -0.79 -14.86 -0.50
C TRP A 17 -0.92 -15.90 -1.60
N THR A 18 -1.34 -15.46 -2.78
CA THR A 18 -1.39 -16.29 -3.98
C THR A 18 -0.93 -15.46 -5.16
N GLU A 19 0.01 -15.97 -5.96
CA GLU A 19 0.44 -15.30 -7.18
C GLU A 19 -0.68 -15.30 -8.21
N LEU A 20 -0.89 -14.15 -8.85
CA LEU A 20 -1.84 -14.03 -9.96
C LEU A 20 -1.23 -14.57 -11.24
N ASP A 21 -2.05 -15.24 -12.03
CA ASP A 21 -1.69 -15.59 -13.40
C ASP A 21 -1.31 -14.32 -14.18
N ARG A 22 -0.29 -14.43 -15.05
CA ARG A 22 0.23 -13.29 -15.81
C ARG A 22 -0.85 -12.55 -16.61
N SER A 23 -1.84 -13.26 -17.16
CA SER A 23 -2.95 -12.64 -17.89
C SER A 23 -3.83 -11.79 -16.96
N VAL A 24 -4.17 -12.33 -15.80
CA VAL A 24 -4.97 -11.63 -14.77
C VAL A 24 -4.22 -10.41 -14.24
N ALA A 25 -2.92 -10.55 -13.96
CA ALA A 25 -2.07 -9.44 -13.58
C ALA A 25 -2.03 -8.34 -14.66
N SER A 26 -1.93 -8.71 -15.95
CA SER A 26 -1.95 -7.76 -17.07
C SER A 26 -3.28 -7.02 -17.21
N GLU A 27 -4.40 -7.68 -16.92
CA GLU A 27 -5.73 -7.07 -16.92
C GLU A 27 -5.87 -6.06 -15.79
N HIS A 28 -5.42 -6.40 -14.58
CA HIS A 28 -5.42 -5.48 -13.45
C HIS A 28 -4.50 -4.27 -13.67
N TRP A 29 -3.30 -4.46 -14.24
CA TRP A 29 -2.44 -3.33 -14.63
C TRP A 29 -3.12 -2.44 -15.66
N SER A 30 -3.73 -3.02 -16.70
CA SER A 30 -4.46 -2.25 -17.72
C SER A 30 -5.60 -1.45 -17.11
N LEU A 31 -6.33 -2.03 -16.15
CA LEU A 31 -7.41 -1.34 -15.44
C LEU A 31 -6.88 -0.22 -14.55
N PHE A 32 -5.80 -0.46 -13.81
CA PHE A 32 -5.14 0.54 -12.97
C PHE A 32 -4.65 1.74 -13.79
N ASP A 33 -3.93 1.47 -14.88
CA ASP A 33 -3.39 2.47 -15.79
C ASP A 33 -4.51 3.30 -16.41
N ASN A 34 -5.57 2.66 -16.90
CA ASN A 34 -6.72 3.36 -17.49
C ASN A 34 -7.46 4.23 -16.46
N LYS A 35 -7.55 3.78 -15.21
CA LYS A 35 -8.30 4.48 -14.17
C LYS A 35 -7.56 5.66 -13.57
N PHE A 36 -6.25 5.52 -13.36
CA PHE A 36 -5.46 6.51 -12.64
C PHE A 36 -4.36 7.16 -13.47
N GLY A 37 -4.17 6.76 -14.73
CA GLY A 37 -3.14 7.31 -15.60
C GLY A 37 -1.74 7.11 -15.03
N PHE A 38 -1.44 5.89 -14.56
CA PHE A 38 -0.17 5.57 -13.91
C PHE A 38 1.03 5.91 -14.80
N ARG A 39 1.95 6.69 -14.25
CA ARG A 39 3.15 7.21 -14.89
C ARG A 39 4.32 7.05 -13.93
N PRO A 40 4.96 5.87 -13.89
CA PRO A 40 6.08 5.64 -12.99
C PRO A 40 7.22 6.60 -13.31
N GLY A 41 7.81 7.20 -12.29
CA GLY A 41 9.03 7.99 -12.42
C GLY A 41 9.78 8.17 -11.11
N THR A 42 11.08 8.37 -11.23
CA THR A 42 11.99 8.42 -10.08
C THR A 42 12.36 9.85 -9.67
N THR A 43 11.89 10.86 -10.41
CA THR A 43 12.23 12.27 -10.22
C THR A 43 11.01 13.13 -9.89
N PRO A 44 11.17 14.25 -9.14
CA PRO A 44 10.05 15.08 -8.70
C PRO A 44 9.12 15.60 -9.81
N GLU A 45 9.61 15.78 -11.03
CA GLU A 45 8.82 16.24 -12.18
C GLU A 45 7.75 15.23 -12.62
N SER A 46 7.92 13.97 -12.22
CA SER A 46 6.99 12.88 -12.51
C SER A 46 5.98 12.62 -11.39
N TRP A 47 6.08 13.34 -10.27
CA TRP A 47 5.23 13.12 -9.10
C TRP A 47 4.00 14.03 -9.09
N PRO A 48 2.81 13.52 -8.71
CA PRO A 48 2.52 12.14 -8.34
C PRO A 48 2.46 11.21 -9.57
N ALA A 49 2.81 9.94 -9.37
CA ALA A 49 2.79 8.93 -10.43
C ALA A 49 1.37 8.45 -10.81
N ILE A 50 0.32 8.90 -10.12
CA ILE A 50 -1.08 8.65 -10.46
C ILE A 50 -1.92 9.93 -10.32
N ALA A 51 -3.01 10.01 -11.06
CA ALA A 51 -4.13 10.89 -10.73
C ALA A 51 -4.84 10.34 -9.48
N GLU A 52 -4.43 10.81 -8.30
CA GLU A 52 -5.01 10.40 -7.02
C GLU A 52 -6.54 10.62 -7.03
N PRO A 53 -7.34 9.58 -6.77
CA PRO A 53 -8.81 9.67 -6.85
C PRO A 53 -9.39 10.45 -5.67
N ALA A 54 -10.69 10.78 -5.74
CA ALA A 54 -11.44 11.30 -4.61
C ALA A 54 -12.46 10.25 -4.12
N PRO A 55 -12.52 9.94 -2.81
CA PRO A 55 -11.70 10.50 -1.75
C PRO A 55 -10.30 9.87 -1.65
N SER A 56 -9.28 10.67 -1.35
CA SER A 56 -7.93 10.18 -0.99
C SER A 56 -7.19 11.08 0.00
N MET A 57 -6.24 10.48 0.72
CA MET A 57 -5.27 11.16 1.56
C MET A 57 -3.88 10.61 1.29
N THR A 58 -2.91 11.49 1.02
CA THR A 58 -1.53 11.11 0.77
C THR A 58 -0.61 11.61 1.86
N PHE A 59 0.16 10.69 2.41
CA PHE A 59 1.04 10.89 3.56
C PHE A 59 2.51 10.94 3.14
N ASP A 60 3.28 11.82 3.77
CA ASP A 60 4.74 11.87 3.66
C ASP A 60 5.38 10.86 4.62
N LEU A 61 6.11 9.90 4.07
CA LEU A 61 6.80 8.86 4.82
C LEU A 61 8.22 9.26 5.23
N ASP A 62 8.79 10.32 4.66
CA ASP A 62 10.16 10.80 4.93
C ASP A 62 10.24 11.98 5.91
N ALA A 63 9.11 12.52 6.36
CA ALA A 63 9.04 13.72 7.21
C ALA A 63 9.74 13.63 8.59
N ASP A 64 10.38 12.52 8.93
CA ASP A 64 11.01 12.33 10.24
C ASP A 64 12.39 13.01 10.32
N THR A 65 12.57 13.87 11.32
CA THR A 65 13.83 14.59 11.56
C THR A 65 14.94 13.68 12.11
N VAL A 66 14.58 12.54 12.72
CA VAL A 66 15.53 11.57 13.29
C VAL A 66 15.55 10.29 12.45
N ARG A 67 16.55 10.19 11.56
CA ARG A 67 16.70 9.08 10.62
C ARG A 67 17.70 8.06 11.16
N THR A 68 17.20 7.11 11.94
CA THR A 68 17.95 5.91 12.35
C THR A 68 17.35 4.69 11.66
N MET A 69 18.11 3.60 11.53
CA MET A 69 17.56 2.34 11.02
C MET A 69 16.43 1.80 11.89
N ALA A 70 16.53 1.99 13.22
CA ALA A 70 15.47 1.58 14.15
C ALA A 70 14.19 2.39 13.98
N SER A 71 14.29 3.73 13.84
CA SER A 71 13.12 4.59 13.63
C SER A 71 12.45 4.33 12.28
N TRP A 72 13.23 4.05 11.23
CA TRP A 72 12.70 3.62 9.93
C TRP A 72 11.96 2.28 10.02
N SER A 73 12.58 1.24 10.60
CA SER A 73 11.95 -0.08 10.77
C SER A 73 10.65 0.00 11.57
N ALA A 74 10.62 0.79 12.65
CA ALA A 74 9.42 0.97 13.45
C ALA A 74 8.28 1.65 12.67
N ARG A 75 8.61 2.57 11.76
CA ARG A 75 7.64 3.24 10.88
C ARG A 75 7.07 2.29 9.83
N VAL A 76 7.93 1.48 9.19
CA VAL A 76 7.51 0.42 8.26
C VAL A 76 6.52 -0.52 8.98
N ASP A 77 6.87 -0.96 10.18
CA ASP A 77 6.01 -1.83 11.00
C ASP A 77 4.67 -1.17 11.35
N ALA A 78 4.69 0.10 11.76
CA ALA A 78 3.48 0.82 12.11
C ALA A 78 2.53 0.98 10.92
N VAL A 79 3.03 1.34 9.73
CA VAL A 79 2.21 1.45 8.51
C VAL A 79 1.59 0.10 8.15
N ASN A 80 2.40 -0.97 8.08
CA ASN A 80 1.92 -2.29 7.71
C ASN A 80 0.91 -2.84 8.72
N ALA A 81 1.12 -2.60 10.02
CA ALA A 81 0.20 -3.02 11.08
C ALA A 81 -1.14 -2.27 11.01
N GLU A 82 -1.13 -0.95 10.77
CA GLU A 82 -2.37 -0.18 10.63
C GLU A 82 -3.13 -0.55 9.36
N ALA A 83 -2.42 -0.82 8.26
CA ALA A 83 -3.03 -1.30 7.03
C ALA A 83 -3.69 -2.67 7.24
N ARG A 84 -2.97 -3.65 7.84
CA ARG A 84 -3.55 -4.96 8.20
C ARG A 84 -4.78 -4.83 9.09
N ARG A 85 -4.72 -4.00 10.13
CA ARG A 85 -5.86 -3.74 11.01
C ARG A 85 -7.06 -3.25 10.19
N CYS A 86 -6.87 -2.24 9.35
CA CYS A 86 -7.92 -1.70 8.50
C CYS A 86 -8.50 -2.75 7.53
N PHE A 87 -7.64 -3.52 6.87
CA PHE A 87 -8.07 -4.55 5.92
C PHE A 87 -8.97 -5.59 6.58
N VAL A 88 -8.57 -6.06 7.77
CA VAL A 88 -9.33 -7.05 8.54
C VAL A 88 -10.65 -6.45 9.08
N THR A 89 -10.64 -5.22 9.60
CA THR A 89 -11.84 -4.66 10.24
C THR A 89 -12.89 -4.19 9.24
N GLU A 90 -12.48 -3.58 8.13
CA GLU A 90 -13.41 -2.94 7.19
C GLU A 90 -13.87 -3.85 6.05
N PHE A 91 -13.16 -4.96 5.82
CA PHE A 91 -13.38 -5.85 4.68
C PHE A 91 -13.47 -7.33 5.09
N ALA A 92 -13.92 -7.63 6.31
CA ALA A 92 -14.06 -9.01 6.79
C ALA A 92 -14.95 -9.89 5.89
N ASP A 93 -16.00 -9.32 5.29
CA ASP A 93 -16.94 -10.05 4.42
C ASP A 93 -16.34 -10.40 3.04
N ASP A 94 -15.26 -9.72 2.65
CA ASP A 94 -14.51 -9.96 1.43
C ASP A 94 -13.05 -9.57 1.70
N PRO A 95 -12.22 -10.45 2.29
CA PRO A 95 -10.91 -10.07 2.80
C PRO A 95 -9.83 -9.95 1.71
N THR A 96 -10.19 -10.20 0.46
CA THR A 96 -9.25 -10.32 -0.66
C THR A 96 -8.90 -8.97 -1.29
N PHE A 97 -7.61 -8.71 -1.43
CA PHE A 97 -7.06 -7.56 -2.14
C PHE A 97 -6.25 -8.02 -3.35
N VAL A 98 -6.33 -7.25 -4.43
CA VAL A 98 -5.37 -7.32 -5.52
C VAL A 98 -4.13 -6.54 -5.10
N VAL A 99 -2.96 -7.17 -5.23
CA VAL A 99 -1.66 -6.56 -4.95
C VAL A 99 -0.85 -6.49 -6.23
N LEU A 100 -0.59 -5.27 -6.69
CA LEU A 100 0.30 -5.04 -7.82
C LEU A 100 1.68 -4.64 -7.32
N ASP A 101 2.69 -5.30 -7.87
CA ASP A 101 4.10 -5.05 -7.62
C ASP A 101 4.77 -4.70 -8.95
N TRP A 102 5.30 -3.49 -9.05
CA TRP A 102 5.73 -2.95 -10.33
C TRP A 102 6.93 -3.71 -10.90
N GLN A 103 6.78 -4.24 -12.13
CA GLN A 103 7.76 -5.11 -12.80
C GLN A 103 7.97 -6.50 -12.15
N HIS A 104 7.16 -6.85 -11.16
CA HIS A 104 7.24 -8.10 -10.41
C HIS A 104 5.93 -8.90 -10.50
N PRO A 105 5.91 -10.17 -10.05
CA PRO A 105 4.67 -10.92 -9.95
C PRO A 105 3.65 -10.19 -9.08
N CYS A 106 2.38 -10.25 -9.48
CA CYS A 106 1.26 -9.66 -8.73
C CYS A 106 0.58 -10.74 -7.90
N TYR A 107 -0.18 -10.34 -6.89
CA TYR A 107 -0.76 -11.26 -5.92
C TYR A 107 -2.23 -10.99 -5.64
N SER A 108 -2.94 -12.04 -5.25
CA SER A 108 -4.12 -11.96 -4.41
C SER A 108 -3.67 -12.05 -2.95
N PHE A 109 -4.18 -11.17 -2.11
CA PHE A 109 -3.89 -11.09 -0.68
C PHE A 109 -5.16 -11.22 0.15
N ASP A 110 -5.32 -12.33 0.86
CA ASP A 110 -6.36 -12.53 1.86
C ASP A 110 -5.88 -11.99 3.21
N ALA A 111 -6.39 -10.81 3.57
CA ALA A 111 -6.02 -10.13 4.80
C ALA A 111 -6.44 -10.88 6.06
N GLN A 112 -7.53 -11.65 6.01
CA GLN A 112 -8.01 -12.44 7.15
C GLN A 112 -7.12 -13.66 7.36
N ALA A 113 -6.80 -14.40 6.31
CA ALA A 113 -5.89 -15.54 6.40
C ALA A 113 -4.48 -15.11 6.85
N HIS A 114 -3.97 -14.00 6.32
CA HIS A 114 -2.72 -13.40 6.81
C HIS A 114 -2.82 -13.00 8.27
N ALA A 115 -3.98 -12.51 8.73
CA ALA A 115 -4.18 -12.16 10.12
C ALA A 115 -4.19 -13.37 11.05
N ASP A 116 -4.88 -14.43 10.64
CA ASP A 116 -5.02 -15.70 11.38
C ASP A 116 -3.72 -16.48 11.47
N ALA A 117 -2.77 -16.24 10.55
CA ALA A 117 -1.43 -16.81 10.62
C ALA A 117 -0.62 -16.36 11.85
N ALA A 118 -1.03 -15.29 12.55
CA ALA A 118 -0.44 -14.80 13.79
C ALA A 118 1.10 -14.66 13.71
N GLU A 119 1.87 -15.35 14.58
CA GLU A 119 3.34 -15.28 14.54
C GLU A 119 3.97 -15.82 13.25
N ASN A 120 3.22 -16.57 12.43
CA ASN A 120 3.66 -17.11 11.15
C ASN A 120 3.28 -16.20 9.96
N ALA A 121 2.63 -15.07 10.23
CA ALA A 121 2.31 -14.09 9.20
C ALA A 121 3.59 -13.45 8.63
N GLU A 122 3.75 -13.55 7.32
CA GLU A 122 4.82 -12.86 6.57
C GLU A 122 4.22 -12.08 5.41
N TRP A 123 4.77 -10.89 5.17
CA TRP A 123 4.43 -10.06 4.02
C TRP A 123 5.26 -10.50 2.84
N ARG A 124 4.58 -10.86 1.75
CA ARG A 124 5.24 -11.07 0.47
C ARG A 124 5.73 -9.74 -0.12
N VAL A 125 4.86 -8.73 -0.06
CA VAL A 125 5.11 -7.33 -0.40
C VAL A 125 4.54 -6.48 0.73
N PRO A 126 5.27 -5.50 1.29
CA PRO A 126 4.72 -4.61 2.33
C PRO A 126 3.79 -3.54 1.75
N VAL A 127 2.93 -2.95 2.58
CA VAL A 127 2.13 -1.76 2.20
C VAL A 127 3.01 -0.51 2.17
N TYR A 128 3.98 -0.42 3.09
CA TYR A 128 5.01 0.61 3.04
C TYR A 128 5.89 0.41 1.79
N PRO A 129 6.00 1.39 0.89
CA PRO A 129 6.82 1.26 -0.32
C PRO A 129 8.31 1.29 0.03
N ASP A 130 9.03 0.24 -0.33
CA ASP A 130 10.47 0.08 -0.08
C ASP A 130 11.22 -0.35 -1.34
N GLY A 131 11.27 0.55 -2.33
CA GLY A 131 12.02 0.36 -3.57
C GLY A 131 11.16 0.28 -4.82
N ASP A 132 9.93 -0.25 -4.72
CA ASP A 132 8.99 -0.39 -5.84
C ASP A 132 7.60 0.20 -5.54
N TYR A 133 6.80 0.38 -6.60
CA TYR A 133 5.40 0.76 -6.44
C TYR A 133 4.59 -0.44 -5.98
N TYR A 134 4.00 -0.32 -4.79
CA TYR A 134 3.12 -1.33 -4.23
C TYR A 134 1.69 -0.79 -4.18
N ILE A 135 0.77 -1.52 -4.79
CA ILE A 135 -0.64 -1.17 -4.83
C ILE A 135 -1.43 -2.28 -4.16
N PHE A 136 -2.14 -1.96 -3.08
CA PHE A 136 -3.12 -2.86 -2.47
C PHE A 136 -4.49 -2.30 -2.75
N ALA A 137 -5.35 -3.02 -3.44
CA ALA A 137 -6.66 -2.49 -3.77
C ALA A 137 -7.74 -3.57 -3.77
N ARG A 138 -8.96 -3.12 -3.51
CA ARG A 138 -10.16 -3.90 -3.84
C ARG A 138 -10.21 -4.14 -5.34
N ASP A 139 -10.88 -5.23 -5.75
CA ASP A 139 -11.14 -5.45 -7.16
C ASP A 139 -11.83 -4.22 -7.79
N GLY A 140 -11.49 -3.93 -9.05
CA GLY A 140 -11.90 -2.70 -9.73
C GLY A 140 -11.20 -1.41 -9.23
N PHE A 141 -10.24 -1.51 -8.32
CA PHE A 141 -9.49 -0.40 -7.72
C PHE A 141 -10.39 0.70 -7.16
N THR A 142 -11.43 0.31 -6.43
CA THR A 142 -12.39 1.25 -5.83
C THR A 142 -11.84 1.89 -4.56
N GLU A 143 -11.11 1.12 -3.77
CA GLU A 143 -10.51 1.53 -2.50
C GLU A 143 -9.19 0.78 -2.31
N GLY A 144 -8.20 1.40 -1.65
CA GLY A 144 -6.89 0.79 -1.49
C GLY A 144 -5.79 1.76 -1.06
N THR A 145 -4.55 1.36 -1.34
CA THR A 145 -3.34 2.16 -1.15
C THR A 145 -2.46 2.14 -2.40
N PHE A 146 -1.76 3.24 -2.63
CA PHE A 146 -0.72 3.37 -3.64
C PHE A 146 0.56 3.89 -2.97
N GLY A 147 1.58 3.03 -2.89
CA GLY A 147 2.89 3.37 -2.35
C GLY A 147 3.83 3.87 -3.44
N HIS A 148 4.42 5.04 -3.25
CA HIS A 148 5.40 5.63 -4.15
C HIS A 148 6.79 5.63 -3.48
N PRO A 149 7.74 4.80 -3.92
CA PRO A 149 9.00 4.61 -3.19
C PRO A 149 9.95 5.82 -3.34
N TRP A 150 9.95 6.48 -4.50
CA TRP A 150 10.80 7.65 -4.74
C TRP A 150 10.24 8.96 -4.16
N GLU A 151 8.93 9.22 -4.31
CA GLU A 151 8.29 10.35 -3.60
C GLU A 151 8.23 10.10 -2.09
N ARG A 152 8.37 8.83 -1.67
CA ARG A 152 8.27 8.37 -0.28
C ARG A 152 6.91 8.72 0.30
N THR A 153 5.87 8.37 -0.45
CA THR A 153 4.49 8.66 -0.08
C THR A 153 3.63 7.41 -0.07
N LEU A 154 2.58 7.45 0.73
CA LEU A 154 1.49 6.48 0.70
C LEU A 154 0.17 7.22 0.47
N CYS A 155 -0.43 7.00 -0.68
CA CYS A 155 -1.78 7.47 -0.97
C CYS A 155 -2.78 6.40 -0.52
N VAL A 156 -3.68 6.76 0.39
CA VAL A 156 -4.82 5.94 0.81
C VAL A 156 -6.07 6.47 0.11
N PHE A 157 -6.79 5.62 -0.62
CA PHE A 157 -7.93 6.04 -1.42
C PHE A 157 -9.16 5.17 -1.19
N GLY A 158 -10.33 5.78 -1.43
CA GLY A 158 -11.63 5.13 -1.27
C GLY A 158 -12.32 5.52 0.04
N PRO A 159 -13.65 5.66 0.06
CA PRO A 159 -14.39 6.18 1.21
C PRO A 159 -14.10 5.49 2.54
N ARG A 160 -14.11 4.15 2.57
CA ARG A 160 -13.87 3.38 3.79
C ARG A 160 -12.42 3.51 4.24
N MET A 161 -11.48 3.27 3.33
CA MET A 161 -10.04 3.36 3.58
C MET A 161 -9.62 4.74 4.11
N VAL A 162 -10.15 5.83 3.53
CA VAL A 162 -9.88 7.19 4.01
C VAL A 162 -10.49 7.43 5.40
N ALA A 163 -11.71 6.94 5.64
CA ALA A 163 -12.40 7.08 6.92
C ALA A 163 -11.73 6.29 8.07
N THR A 164 -10.91 5.28 7.77
CA THR A 164 -10.28 4.39 8.76
C THR A 164 -8.75 4.50 8.75
N LEU A 165 -8.07 3.87 7.78
CA LEU A 165 -6.61 3.91 7.65
C LEU A 165 -6.13 5.36 7.50
N GLY A 166 -6.74 6.13 6.60
CA GLY A 166 -6.39 7.53 6.36
C GLY A 166 -6.46 8.38 7.63
N ARG A 167 -7.56 8.28 8.39
CA ARG A 167 -7.68 8.99 9.68
C ARG A 167 -6.66 8.55 10.71
N THR A 168 -6.32 7.27 10.75
CA THR A 168 -5.36 6.73 11.72
C THR A 168 -3.95 7.22 11.39
N LEU A 169 -3.53 7.10 10.14
CA LEU A 169 -2.23 7.59 9.67
C LEU A 169 -2.09 9.11 9.85
N ALA A 170 -3.14 9.89 9.61
CA ALA A 170 -3.12 11.34 9.78
C ALA A 170 -2.83 11.82 11.22
N THR A 171 -2.92 10.94 12.22
CA THR A 171 -2.58 11.29 13.61
C THR A 171 -1.08 11.35 13.87
N TRP A 172 -0.26 10.76 13.00
CA TRP A 172 1.19 10.64 13.21
C TRP A 172 2.04 10.77 11.93
N LEU A 173 1.42 10.80 10.74
CA LEU A 173 2.06 11.13 9.47
C LEU A 173 1.55 12.46 8.92
N PRO A 174 2.44 13.34 8.43
CA PRO A 174 2.01 14.55 7.74
C PRO A 174 1.23 14.22 6.48
N THR A 175 0.04 14.82 6.35
CA THR A 175 -0.77 14.75 5.13
C THR A 175 -0.29 15.83 4.18
N ILE A 176 0.21 15.44 3.00
CA ILE A 176 0.71 16.38 1.98
C ILE A 176 -0.28 16.63 0.85
N ARG A 177 -1.20 15.69 0.61
CA ARG A 177 -2.30 15.86 -0.36
C ARG A 177 -3.60 15.26 0.14
N VAL A 178 -4.70 15.88 -0.27
CA VAL A 178 -6.07 15.38 -0.12
C VAL A 178 -6.75 15.53 -1.48
N ASP A 179 -7.34 14.45 -1.98
CA ASP A 179 -8.02 14.40 -3.28
C ASP A 179 -7.14 14.93 -4.43
N GLY A 180 -5.86 14.54 -4.44
CA GLY A 180 -4.88 14.99 -5.45
C GLY A 180 -4.39 16.44 -5.29
N ARG A 181 -4.84 17.17 -4.26
CA ARG A 181 -4.49 18.59 -4.05
C ARG A 181 -3.55 18.73 -2.87
N ARG A 182 -2.47 19.50 -3.05
CA ARG A 182 -1.54 19.83 -1.95
C ARG A 182 -2.28 20.51 -0.80
N VAL A 183 -2.02 20.06 0.42
CA VAL A 183 -2.47 20.75 1.62
C VAL A 183 -1.60 22.01 1.78
N ALA A 184 -2.22 23.16 2.05
CA ALA A 184 -1.46 24.38 2.33
C ALA A 184 -0.63 24.17 3.60
N ASN A 185 0.66 24.53 3.56
CA ASN A 185 1.52 24.53 4.75
C ASN A 185 0.83 25.37 5.83
N ARG A 186 0.46 24.73 6.95
CA ARG A 186 -0.04 25.42 8.15
C ARG A 186 1.11 25.92 8.99
#